data_AF-A0A258YRZ6-F1
#
_entry.id   AF-A0A258YRZ6-F1
#
_cell.length_a   1.000
_cell.length_b   1.000
_cell.length_c   1.000
_cell.angle_alpha   90.00
_cell.angle_beta   90.00
_cell.angle_gamma   90.00
#
_symmetry.space_group_name_H-M   'P 1'
#
loop_
_entity.id
_entity.type
_entity.pdbx_description
1 polymer ?
#
loop_
_entity_poly.entity_id
_entity_poly.type
_entity_poly.pdbx_seq_one_letter_code
_entity_poly.pdbx_strand_id
1 'polypeptide(L)'
;VWTWNAIGKQKGAWGLKEDASEATKGFLLNHLISELLPEKAGERRVTNSDPVTGQAAWFDLRVRIWKAEPGETGSWPQFDALKALPGDERYDRPDVLRYDARTHEKN
;
A
#
# COMPACT_ATOMS: atom_id res chain seq x y z
N VAL A 1 -10.58 2.78 20.08
CA VAL A 1 -10.13 2.00 18.90
C VAL A 1 -9.18 2.89 18.13
N TRP A 2 -7.93 2.49 17.96
CA TRP A 2 -6.99 3.18 17.08
C TRP A 2 -7.02 2.51 15.70
N THR A 3 -7.14 3.30 14.65
CA THR A 3 -7.07 2.82 13.26
C THR A 3 -5.73 3.23 12.68
N TRP A 4 -5.00 2.27 12.14
CA TRP A 4 -3.74 2.49 11.45
C TRP A 4 -4.00 2.53 9.94
N ASN A 5 -3.26 3.36 9.20
CA ASN A 5 -3.25 3.27 7.74
C ASN A 5 -2.49 2.02 7.33
N ALA A 6 -3.14 1.12 6.59
CA ALA A 6 -2.53 -0.08 6.03
C ALA A 6 -2.57 -0.03 4.50
N ILE A 7 -1.53 -0.56 3.86
CA ILE A 7 -1.49 -0.71 2.40
C ILE A 7 -1.47 -2.19 2.04
N GLY A 8 -2.30 -2.55 1.06
CA GLY A 8 -2.28 -3.80 0.32
C GLY A 8 -2.88 -3.56 -1.07
N LYS A 9 -2.52 -4.38 -2.06
CA LYS A 9 -3.03 -4.30 -3.43
C LYS A 9 -3.93 -5.50 -3.71
N GLN A 10 -4.90 -5.32 -4.60
CA GLN A 10 -5.68 -6.46 -5.10
C GLN A 10 -4.80 -7.34 -6.00
N LYS A 11 -5.07 -8.65 -6.01
CA LYS A 11 -4.36 -9.61 -6.88
C LYS A 11 -4.48 -9.19 -8.36
N GLY A 12 -3.38 -9.24 -9.09
CA GLY A 12 -3.32 -8.84 -10.50
C GLY A 12 -3.33 -7.32 -10.75
N ALA A 13 -3.42 -6.50 -9.70
CA ALA A 13 -3.37 -5.05 -9.85
C ALA A 13 -1.97 -4.60 -10.31
N TRP A 14 -1.94 -3.55 -11.14
CA TRP A 14 -0.71 -2.90 -11.62
C TRP A 14 0.20 -3.84 -12.43
N GLY A 15 -0.38 -4.85 -13.09
CA GLY A 15 0.36 -5.79 -13.91
C GLY A 15 1.26 -6.74 -13.11
N LEU A 16 1.06 -6.87 -11.80
CA LEU A 16 1.79 -7.82 -10.96
C LEU A 16 1.19 -9.23 -11.04
N LYS A 17 1.98 -10.25 -10.70
CA LYS A 17 1.46 -11.60 -10.51
C LYS A 17 0.43 -11.64 -9.37
N GLU A 18 -0.45 -12.64 -9.42
CA GLU A 18 -1.53 -12.78 -8.44
C GLU A 18 -1.02 -13.10 -7.03
N ASP A 19 0.15 -13.71 -6.92
CA ASP A 19 0.82 -14.08 -5.67
C ASP A 19 1.92 -13.09 -5.24
N ALA A 20 2.02 -11.94 -5.92
CA ALA A 20 2.96 -10.88 -5.55
C ALA A 20 2.79 -10.47 -4.08
N SER A 21 3.89 -10.04 -3.46
CA SER A 21 3.91 -9.72 -2.03
C SER A 21 2.91 -8.62 -1.66
N GLU A 22 2.69 -7.69 -2.57
CA GLU A 22 1.76 -6.58 -2.45
C GLU A 22 0.31 -7.04 -2.38
N ALA A 23 -0.01 -8.23 -2.90
CA ALA A 23 -1.34 -8.82 -2.84
C ALA A 23 -1.54 -9.77 -1.66
N THR A 24 -0.46 -10.34 -1.12
CA THR A 24 -0.51 -11.34 -0.05
C THR A 24 -0.12 -10.80 1.33
N LYS A 25 0.57 -9.65 1.38
CA LYS A 25 1.08 -9.03 2.59
C LYS A 25 0.68 -7.56 2.65
N GLY A 26 -0.03 -7.20 3.72
CA GLY A 26 -0.26 -5.80 4.08
C GLY A 26 0.81 -5.29 5.04
N PHE A 27 1.08 -4.00 5.02
CA PHE A 27 1.90 -3.34 6.04
C PHE A 27 1.24 -2.04 6.51
N LEU A 28 1.57 -1.63 7.73
CA LEU A 28 1.08 -0.38 8.31
C LEU A 28 1.96 0.78 7.83
N LEU A 29 1.38 1.69 7.06
CA LEU A 29 2.06 2.84 6.47
C LEU A 29 2.60 3.79 7.54
N ASN A 30 1.85 3.99 8.62
CA ASN A 30 2.26 4.93 9.67
C ASN A 30 3.59 4.54 10.34
N HIS A 31 4.00 3.25 10.32
CA HIS A 31 5.32 2.86 10.81
C HIS A 31 6.46 3.24 9.87
N LEU A 32 6.17 3.61 8.62
CA LEU A 32 7.17 4.08 7.65
C LEU A 32 7.30 5.61 7.61
N ILE A 33 6.32 6.34 8.16
CA ILE A 33 6.30 7.80 8.12
C ILE A 33 6.76 8.32 9.48
N SER A 34 7.84 9.10 9.50
CA SER A 34 8.30 9.76 10.72
C SER A 34 7.25 10.78 11.18
N GLU A 35 6.96 10.77 12.49
CA GLU A 35 6.12 11.75 13.18
C GLU A 35 6.66 13.17 13.07
N LEU A 36 7.96 13.32 12.81
CA LEU A 36 8.66 14.60 12.74
C LEU A 36 9.30 14.76 11.37
N LEU A 37 9.27 15.99 10.86
CA LEU A 37 10.04 16.36 9.68
C LEU A 37 11.55 16.19 9.96
N PRO A 38 12.37 15.99 8.91
CA PRO A 38 13.82 15.95 9.06
C PRO A 38 14.33 17.17 9.81
N GLU A 39 15.29 16.95 10.70
CA GLU A 39 15.86 18.01 11.52
C GLU A 39 16.62 19.02 10.65
N LYS A 40 16.42 20.31 10.93
CA LYS A 40 17.14 21.41 10.29
C LYS A 40 17.84 22.26 11.35
N ALA A 41 19.11 22.58 11.11
CA ALA A 41 19.94 23.31 12.06
C ALA A 41 19.35 24.71 12.34
N GLY A 42 19.17 25.03 13.62
CA GLY A 42 18.58 26.30 14.05
C GLY A 42 17.05 26.36 14.03
N GLU A 43 16.37 25.29 13.60
CA GLU A 43 14.92 25.18 13.62
C GLU A 43 14.43 24.30 14.76
N ARG A 44 13.25 24.61 15.31
CA ARG A 44 12.58 23.71 16.27
C ARG A 44 12.13 22.45 15.54
N ARG A 45 12.14 21.30 16.22
CA ARG A 45 11.53 20.07 15.71
C ARG A 45 10.05 20.30 15.36
N VAL A 46 9.68 20.03 14.12
CA VAL A 46 8.33 20.23 13.58
C VAL A 46 7.65 18.88 13.37
N THR A 47 6.38 18.80 13.74
CA THR A 47 5.52 17.64 13.48
C THR A 47 5.28 17.48 11.98
N ASN A 48 5.33 16.25 11.48
CA ASN A 48 4.95 15.92 10.10
C ASN A 48 3.41 15.82 9.96
N SER A 49 2.73 16.83 10.48
CA SER A 49 1.27 16.95 10.50
C SER A 49 0.90 18.20 9.72
N ASP A 50 -0.30 18.21 9.14
CA ASP A 50 -0.82 19.39 8.45
C ASP A 50 -0.80 20.60 9.40
N PRO A 51 -0.19 21.73 9.02
CA PRO A 51 0.05 22.85 9.94
C PRO A 51 -1.23 23.60 10.32
N VAL A 52 -2.35 23.36 9.63
CA VAL A 52 -3.63 24.02 9.88
C VAL A 52 -4.50 23.17 10.80
N THR A 53 -4.59 21.86 10.53
CA THR A 53 -5.48 20.92 11.22
C THR A 53 -4.78 20.07 12.27
N GLY A 54 -3.44 19.98 12.24
CA GLY A 54 -2.65 19.12 13.11
C GLY A 54 -2.78 17.63 12.78
N GLN A 55 -3.38 17.27 11.64
CA GLN A 55 -3.64 15.87 11.26
C GLN A 55 -2.63 15.39 10.22
N ALA A 56 -2.11 14.18 10.36
CA ALA A 56 -1.26 13.54 9.37
C ALA A 56 -2.13 12.87 8.29
N ALA A 57 -2.39 13.55 7.17
CA ALA A 57 -3.09 13.07 5.95
C ALA A 57 -4.05 11.86 6.13
N TRP A 58 -5.34 12.13 6.32
CA TRP A 58 -6.39 11.10 6.36
C TRP A 58 -7.32 11.24 5.15
N PHE A 59 -7.78 10.10 4.63
CA PHE A 59 -8.94 10.04 3.74
C PHE A 59 -10.16 9.66 4.58
N ASP A 60 -11.27 10.39 4.42
CA ASP A 60 -12.53 10.02 5.07
C ASP A 60 -13.08 8.73 4.45
N LEU A 61 -12.83 7.60 5.11
CA LEU A 61 -13.34 6.29 4.73
C LEU A 61 -14.32 5.80 5.79
N ARG A 62 -15.53 5.45 5.36
CA ARG A 62 -16.47 4.73 6.22
C ARG A 62 -16.08 3.26 6.23
N VAL A 63 -15.47 2.81 7.33
CA VAL A 63 -15.09 1.41 7.53
C VAL A 63 -16.11 0.67 8.40
N ARG A 64 -16.22 -0.64 8.18
CA ARG A 64 -16.93 -1.56 9.06
C ARG A 64 -15.89 -2.51 9.67
N ILE A 65 -15.91 -2.66 10.98
CA ILE A 65 -14.89 -3.41 11.74
C ILE A 65 -15.58 -4.58 12.43
N TRP A 66 -14.95 -5.75 12.40
CA TRP A 66 -15.38 -6.95 13.11
C TRP A 66 -14.17 -7.59 13.76
N LYS A 67 -14.42 -8.45 14.75
CA LYS A 67 -13.35 -9.17 15.44
C LYS A 67 -12.80 -10.25 14.52
N ALA A 68 -11.48 -10.35 14.44
CA ALA A 68 -10.82 -11.44 13.74
C ALA A 68 -11.05 -12.76 14.48
N GLU A 69 -11.21 -13.84 13.72
CA GLU A 69 -11.30 -15.20 14.26
C GLU A 69 -9.93 -15.69 14.76
N PRO A 70 -9.88 -16.65 15.70
CA PRO A 70 -8.62 -17.20 16.19
C PRO A 70 -7.77 -17.79 15.05
N GLY A 71 -6.55 -17.29 14.90
CA GLY A 71 -5.60 -17.75 13.88
C GLY A 71 -5.74 -17.07 12.52
N GLU A 72 -6.63 -16.08 12.37
CA GLU A 72 -6.68 -15.26 11.15
C GLU A 72 -5.38 -14.45 10.99
N THR A 73 -4.72 -14.64 9.86
CA THR A 73 -3.54 -13.87 9.43
C THR A 73 -3.72 -13.32 8.02
N GLY A 74 -3.18 -12.13 7.73
CA GLY A 74 -3.21 -11.55 6.38
C GLY A 74 -3.91 -10.19 6.33
N SER A 75 -4.42 -9.83 5.16
CA SER A 75 -5.18 -8.61 4.91
C SER A 75 -6.61 -8.93 4.47
N TRP A 76 -7.56 -8.04 4.79
CA TRP A 76 -8.96 -8.16 4.38
C TRP A 76 -9.53 -6.79 4.00
N PRO A 77 -10.58 -6.73 3.15
CA PRO A 77 -11.19 -7.87 2.44
C PRO A 77 -10.30 -8.41 1.32
N GLN A 78 -10.50 -9.69 0.97
CA GLN A 78 -9.90 -10.30 -0.21
C GLN A 78 -10.93 -10.33 -1.34
N PHE A 79 -10.52 -9.91 -2.52
CA PHE A 79 -11.32 -9.94 -3.75
C PHE A 79 -10.69 -10.91 -4.75
N ASP A 80 -11.48 -11.34 -5.74
CA ASP A 80 -10.97 -12.10 -6.87
C ASP A 80 -9.90 -11.30 -7.62
N ALA A 81 -9.00 -12.02 -8.30
CA ALA A 81 -7.95 -11.39 -9.10
C ALA A 81 -8.55 -10.51 -10.19
N LEU A 82 -7.94 -9.33 -10.39
CA LEU A 82 -8.33 -8.44 -11.48
C LEU A 82 -8.06 -9.12 -12.82
N LYS A 83 -9.03 -9.03 -13.72
CA LYS A 83 -8.89 -9.50 -15.10
C LYS A 83 -7.73 -8.77 -15.77
N ALA A 84 -6.97 -9.50 -16.57
CA ALA A 84 -5.92 -8.92 -17.39
C ALA A 84 -6.49 -7.88 -18.35
N LEU A 85 -5.76 -6.78 -18.52
CA LEU A 85 -6.12 -5.77 -19.51
C LEU A 85 -5.77 -6.30 -20.91
N PRO A 86 -6.52 -5.89 -21.96
CA PRO A 86 -6.18 -6.26 -23.32
C PRO A 86 -4.73 -5.90 -23.66
N GLY A 87 -3.94 -6.89 -24.08
CA GLY A 87 -2.51 -6.71 -24.43
C GLY A 87 -1.52 -6.98 -23.30
N ASP A 88 -1.97 -7.23 -22.06
CA ASP A 88 -1.10 -7.62 -20.94
C ASP A 88 -0.33 -8.91 -21.21
N GLU A 89 -0.92 -9.82 -21.98
CA GLU A 89 -0.34 -11.12 -22.32
C GLU A 89 0.96 -11.06 -23.14
N ARG A 90 1.31 -9.88 -23.66
CA ARG A 90 2.59 -9.60 -24.33
C ARG A 90 3.80 -9.58 -23.39
N TYR A 91 3.57 -9.43 -22.08
CA TYR A 91 4.63 -9.23 -21.09
C TYR A 91 4.50 -10.20 -19.92
N ASP A 92 5.63 -10.62 -19.36
CA ASP A 92 5.62 -11.41 -18.13
C ASP A 92 5.40 -10.48 -16.95
N ARG A 93 4.32 -10.73 -16.21
CA ARG A 93 3.98 -9.96 -15.02
C ARG A 93 5.08 -10.16 -13.96
N PRO A 94 5.71 -9.10 -13.45
CA PRO A 94 6.75 -9.24 -12.45
C PRO A 94 6.16 -9.49 -11.05
N ASP A 95 7.01 -10.03 -10.17
CA ASP A 95 6.68 -10.21 -8.74
C ASP A 95 6.81 -8.93 -7.92
N VAL A 96 7.63 -7.98 -8.39
CA VAL A 96 7.93 -6.72 -7.73
C VAL A 96 7.82 -5.59 -8.73
N LEU A 97 7.02 -4.58 -8.41
CA LEU A 97 6.92 -3.39 -9.25
C LEU A 97 8.23 -2.60 -9.18
N ARG A 98 8.86 -2.41 -10.34
CA ARG A 98 10.05 -1.57 -10.47
C ARG A 98 9.75 -0.42 -11.41
N TYR A 99 10.31 0.74 -11.11
CA TYR A 99 10.35 1.83 -12.09
C TYR A 99 11.40 1.45 -13.14
N ASP A 100 10.95 0.99 -14.31
CA ASP A 100 11.81 0.74 -15.46
C ASP A 100 11.24 1.48 -16.68
N ALA A 101 12.13 2.16 -17.42
CA ALA A 101 11.83 2.83 -18.67
C ALA A 101 12.11 1.94 -19.90
N ARG A 102 12.48 0.66 -19.73
CA ARG A 102 12.87 -0.24 -20.81
C ARG A 102 12.14 -1.59 -20.74
N THR A 103 11.71 -2.03 -21.92
CA THR A 103 10.75 -3.10 -22.19
C THR A 103 11.39 -4.49 -22.10
N HIS A 104 10.92 -5.32 -21.18
CA HIS A 104 11.12 -6.77 -21.23
C HIS A 104 10.00 -7.39 -22.07
N GLU A 105 10.13 -7.39 -23.40
CA GLU A 105 9.26 -8.20 -24.26
C GLU A 105 9.47 -9.69 -23.97
N LYS A 106 8.38 -10.47 -23.88
CA LYS A 106 8.50 -11.93 -23.89
C LYS A 106 9.07 -12.36 -25.25
N ASN A 107 10.19 -13.08 -25.24
CA ASN A 107 10.58 -13.88 -26.41
C ASN A 107 9.65 -15.07 -26.57
#